data_AF-A0A7S0T8N9-F1
#
_entry.id   AF-A0A7S0T8N9-F1
#
_cell.length_a   1.000
_cell.length_b   1.000
_cell.length_c   1.000
_cell.angle_alpha   90.00
_cell.angle_beta   90.00
_cell.angle_gamma   90.00
#
_symmetry.space_group_name_H-M   'P 1'
#
loop_
_entity.id
_entity.type
_entity.pdbx_description
1 polymer ?
#
loop_
_entity_poly.entity_id
_entity_poly.type
_entity_poly.pdbx_seq_one_letter_code
_entity_poly.pdbx_strand_id
1 'polypeptide(L)'
;MNRGDGRPCSTKANLYAQKLNNSAAFCIEIGQYDRAIVSLGKALKISALHDKQDGGCTIEDAACLCQNCSIEGCIAYSESIPANLIAAQESGIARTETGKKRRLQPAQPSQHSLFKSHPWRQESEEKEQGQQQQQPGSSPGSIYRRPIQVSPQSIAESHNMGSTVYLIIIFNLALAHHQIALAASEDKRTSILQKTLKLYELADSCFCRYKTRRNMLGEEQQTSDRFEMILCNNASHVYRSLNNHTKCQQCLDRLTSALMLVVDQKLTTNQQQEPAEEETPEDRNCENEQSLSAEEKDRLDGFFQTAAQQILSRQCADAA
;
A
#
# COMPACT_ATOMS: atom_id res chain seq x y z
N MET A 1 11.51 -37.42 -15.32
CA MET A 1 10.07 -37.07 -15.45
C MET A 1 9.95 -35.57 -15.33
N ASN A 2 9.87 -34.84 -16.46
CA ASN A 2 9.57 -33.41 -16.47
C ASN A 2 8.09 -33.23 -16.14
N ARG A 3 7.78 -32.85 -14.89
CA ARG A 3 6.48 -32.23 -14.62
C ARG A 3 6.53 -30.89 -15.35
N GLY A 4 5.80 -30.78 -16.46
CA GLY A 4 5.69 -29.52 -17.19
C GLY A 4 5.20 -28.45 -16.22
N ASP A 5 5.98 -27.39 -16.05
CA ASP A 5 5.63 -26.19 -15.30
C ASP A 5 4.38 -25.56 -15.95
N GLY A 6 3.21 -26.07 -15.58
CA GLY A 6 1.91 -25.52 -15.92
C GLY A 6 1.67 -24.25 -15.10
N ARG A 7 2.54 -23.24 -15.27
CA ARG A 7 2.37 -21.95 -14.60
C ARG A 7 1.05 -21.32 -15.06
N PRO A 8 0.13 -20.98 -14.15
CA PRO A 8 -1.10 -20.30 -14.50
C PRO A 8 -0.73 -18.96 -15.15
N CYS A 9 -1.05 -18.84 -16.44
CA CYS A 9 -0.75 -17.65 -17.22
C CYS A 9 -1.68 -16.52 -16.76
N SER A 10 -1.13 -15.42 -16.23
CA SER A 10 -1.92 -14.25 -15.89
C SER A 10 -2.64 -13.71 -17.11
N THR A 11 -3.93 -13.40 -16.96
CA THR A 11 -4.67 -12.74 -18.05
C THR A 11 -4.05 -11.39 -18.34
N LYS A 12 -4.02 -10.99 -19.63
CA LYS A 12 -3.52 -9.67 -20.05
C LYS A 12 -4.21 -8.52 -19.29
N ALA A 13 -5.45 -8.75 -18.83
CA ALA A 13 -6.22 -7.85 -17.99
C ALA A 13 -5.57 -7.64 -16.61
N ASN A 14 -5.21 -8.73 -15.91
CA ASN A 14 -4.55 -8.66 -14.61
C ASN A 14 -3.19 -7.95 -14.70
N LEU A 15 -2.39 -8.27 -15.72
CA LEU A 15 -1.12 -7.59 -15.98
C LEU A 15 -1.32 -6.07 -16.19
N TYR A 16 -2.37 -5.69 -16.92
CA TYR A 16 -2.64 -4.28 -17.17
C TYR A 16 -3.11 -3.54 -15.91
N ALA A 17 -3.91 -4.20 -15.04
CA ALA A 17 -4.29 -3.65 -13.74
C ALA A 17 -3.08 -3.42 -12.83
N GLN A 18 -2.12 -4.35 -12.80
CA GLN A 18 -0.86 -4.18 -12.04
C GLN A 18 -0.05 -2.96 -12.52
N LYS A 19 0.08 -2.79 -13.85
CA LYS A 19 0.77 -1.62 -14.43
C LYS A 19 0.07 -0.30 -14.10
N LEU A 20 -1.27 -0.28 -14.16
CA LEU A 20 -2.07 0.88 -13.77
C LEU A 20 -1.91 1.20 -12.28
N ASN A 21 -1.83 0.18 -11.41
CA ASN A 21 -1.55 0.37 -9.99
C ASN A 21 -0.20 1.04 -9.76
N ASN A 22 0.89 0.53 -10.35
CA ASN A 22 2.21 1.12 -10.16
C ASN A 22 2.30 2.54 -10.75
N SER A 23 1.66 2.78 -11.90
CA SER A 23 1.55 4.14 -12.44
C SER A 23 0.80 5.09 -11.51
N ALA A 24 -0.25 4.60 -10.84
CA ALA A 24 -1.00 5.40 -9.89
C ALA A 24 -0.23 5.63 -8.59
N ALA A 25 0.51 4.63 -8.11
CA ALA A 25 1.40 4.76 -6.96
C ALA A 25 2.42 5.87 -7.18
N PHE A 26 3.09 5.87 -8.33
CA PHE A 26 3.97 6.98 -8.72
C PHE A 26 3.23 8.32 -8.71
N CYS A 27 2.01 8.39 -9.27
CA CYS A 27 1.20 9.61 -9.24
C CYS A 27 0.87 10.08 -7.81
N ILE A 28 0.64 9.18 -6.85
CA ILE A 28 0.39 9.51 -5.44
C ILE A 28 1.65 10.10 -4.81
N GLU A 29 2.82 9.50 -5.07
CA GLU A 29 4.09 9.95 -4.50
C GLU A 29 4.46 11.37 -4.94
N ILE A 30 4.13 11.74 -6.19
CA ILE A 30 4.37 13.07 -6.74
C ILE A 30 3.22 14.07 -6.53
N GLY A 31 2.22 13.71 -5.70
CA GLY A 31 1.09 14.58 -5.37
C GLY A 31 0.03 14.75 -6.49
N GLN A 32 0.12 13.99 -7.58
CA GLN A 32 -0.84 14.03 -8.70
C GLN A 32 -2.04 13.10 -8.46
N TYR A 33 -2.76 13.35 -7.35
CA TYR A 33 -3.81 12.46 -6.87
C TYR A 33 -4.97 12.25 -7.85
N ASP A 34 -5.36 13.27 -8.62
CA ASP A 34 -6.43 13.13 -9.62
C ASP A 34 -6.08 12.12 -10.71
N ARG A 35 -4.82 12.12 -11.18
CA ARG A 35 -4.33 11.15 -12.17
C ARG A 35 -4.25 9.74 -11.58
N ALA A 36 -3.86 9.63 -10.30
CA ALA A 36 -3.86 8.37 -9.58
C ALA A 36 -5.28 7.79 -9.51
N ILE A 37 -6.26 8.58 -9.10
CA ILE A 37 -7.68 8.16 -8.98
C ILE A 37 -8.22 7.66 -10.33
N VAL A 38 -7.95 8.36 -11.43
CA VAL A 38 -8.37 7.92 -12.77
C VAL A 38 -7.73 6.58 -13.14
N SER A 39 -6.44 6.40 -12.84
CA SER A 39 -5.71 5.18 -13.15
C SER A 39 -6.18 3.99 -12.31
N LEU A 40 -6.37 4.19 -11.01
CA LEU A 40 -6.92 3.18 -10.08
C LEU A 40 -8.36 2.84 -10.41
N GLY A 41 -9.19 3.82 -10.79
CA GLY A 41 -10.56 3.59 -11.25
C GLY A 41 -10.62 2.73 -12.51
N LYS A 42 -9.66 2.89 -13.44
CA LYS A 42 -9.53 2.00 -14.60
C LYS A 42 -9.10 0.59 -14.17
N ALA A 43 -8.10 0.48 -13.30
CA ALA A 43 -7.61 -0.80 -12.80
C ALA A 43 -8.73 -1.58 -12.09
N LEU A 44 -9.52 -0.92 -11.23
CA LEU A 44 -10.64 -1.52 -10.51
C LEU A 44 -11.72 -2.04 -11.45
N LYS A 45 -12.05 -1.29 -12.52
CA LYS A 45 -13.00 -1.74 -13.54
C LYS A 45 -12.52 -3.00 -14.26
N ILE A 46 -11.23 -3.08 -14.57
CA ILE A 46 -10.64 -4.27 -15.22
C ILE A 46 -10.72 -5.47 -14.29
N SER A 47 -10.33 -5.32 -13.01
CA SER A 47 -10.42 -6.41 -12.02
C SER A 47 -11.86 -6.87 -11.80
N ALA A 48 -12.84 -5.95 -11.71
CA ALA A 48 -14.25 -6.30 -11.50
C ALA A 48 -14.92 -6.98 -12.70
N LEU A 49 -14.41 -6.78 -13.92
CA LEU A 49 -14.92 -7.48 -15.11
C LEU A 49 -14.49 -8.95 -15.12
N HIS A 50 -13.31 -9.26 -14.57
CA HIS A 50 -12.83 -10.63 -14.45
C HIS A 50 -13.74 -11.45 -13.53
N ASP A 51 -14.11 -10.90 -12.37
CA ASP A 51 -15.00 -11.55 -11.39
C ASP A 51 -16.36 -11.97 -11.97
N LYS A 52 -16.86 -11.29 -13.02
CA LYS A 52 -18.18 -11.56 -13.62
C LYS A 52 -18.15 -12.58 -14.74
N GLN A 53 -17.02 -12.71 -15.45
CA GLN A 53 -16.90 -13.64 -16.58
C GLN A 53 -16.70 -15.08 -16.11
N ASP A 54 -16.13 -15.27 -14.93
CA ASP A 54 -15.84 -16.59 -14.37
C ASP A 54 -17.05 -17.23 -13.66
N GLY A 55 -18.26 -17.03 -14.19
CA GLY A 55 -19.57 -17.46 -13.65
C GLY A 55 -19.79 -18.98 -13.45
N GLY A 56 -18.72 -19.75 -13.27
CA GLY A 56 -18.72 -21.17 -12.95
C GLY A 56 -17.33 -21.83 -12.98
N CYS A 57 -16.21 -21.08 -13.00
CA CYS A 57 -14.89 -21.71 -13.16
C CYS A 57 -14.28 -22.16 -11.82
N THR A 58 -14.14 -23.46 -11.70
CA THR A 58 -13.59 -24.29 -10.63
C THR A 58 -12.10 -24.04 -10.42
N ILE A 59 -11.69 -23.76 -9.17
CA ILE A 59 -10.40 -24.11 -8.52
C ILE A 59 -9.06 -23.66 -9.17
N GLU A 60 -8.96 -23.29 -10.45
CA GLU A 60 -7.69 -23.33 -11.19
C GLU A 60 -7.09 -22.02 -11.71
N ASP A 61 -7.69 -20.84 -11.46
CA ASP A 61 -6.91 -19.59 -11.52
C ASP A 61 -6.19 -19.39 -10.18
N ALA A 62 -5.29 -20.34 -9.87
CA ALA A 62 -4.46 -20.30 -8.69
C ALA A 62 -3.62 -19.03 -8.73
N ALA A 63 -3.88 -18.12 -7.79
CA ALA A 63 -3.04 -16.97 -7.60
C ALA A 63 -1.61 -17.45 -7.29
N CYS A 64 -0.62 -16.73 -7.82
CA CYS A 64 0.78 -16.98 -7.56
C CYS A 64 1.05 -16.86 -6.06
N LEU A 65 1.64 -17.92 -5.50
CA LEU A 65 1.95 -18.04 -4.08
C LEU A 65 3.36 -17.56 -3.72
N CYS A 66 4.12 -17.04 -4.70
CA CYS A 66 5.46 -16.52 -4.44
C CYS A 66 5.40 -15.30 -3.51
N GLN A 67 6.47 -15.08 -2.74
CA GLN A 67 6.56 -13.97 -1.80
C GLN A 67 6.34 -12.60 -2.47
N ASN A 68 6.84 -12.42 -3.70
CA ASN A 68 6.68 -11.20 -4.48
C ASN A 68 5.23 -10.90 -4.92
N CYS A 69 4.34 -11.88 -4.84
CA CYS A 69 2.91 -11.75 -5.16
C CYS A 69 2.04 -11.65 -3.91
N SER A 70 2.60 -11.86 -2.72
CA SER A 70 1.90 -11.65 -1.47
C SER A 70 1.74 -10.15 -1.19
N ILE A 71 0.73 -9.81 -0.39
CA ILE A 71 0.54 -8.43 0.05
C ILE A 71 1.76 -7.93 0.86
N GLU A 72 2.37 -8.80 1.67
CA GLU A 72 3.57 -8.47 2.45
C GLU A 72 4.76 -8.18 1.54
N GLY A 73 5.01 -9.03 0.53
CA GLY A 73 6.09 -8.79 -0.43
C GLY A 73 5.92 -7.50 -1.22
N CYS A 74 4.67 -7.12 -1.54
CA CYS A 74 4.38 -5.83 -2.16
C CYS A 74 4.65 -4.65 -1.22
N ILE A 75 4.29 -4.76 0.07
CA ILE A 75 4.60 -3.72 1.06
C ILE A 75 6.11 -3.57 1.24
N ALA A 76 6.82 -4.68 1.45
CA ALA A 76 8.27 -4.71 1.60
C ALA A 76 8.97 -4.09 0.38
N TYR A 77 8.56 -4.47 -0.84
CA TYR A 77 9.05 -3.88 -2.08
C TYR A 77 8.79 -2.36 -2.13
N SER A 78 7.56 -1.93 -1.84
CA SER A 78 7.19 -0.51 -1.92
C SER A 78 8.06 0.33 -0.99
N GLU A 79 8.33 -0.20 0.19
CA GLU A 79 9.16 0.49 1.15
C GLU A 79 10.63 0.46 0.79
N SER A 80 11.16 -0.63 0.21
CA SER A 80 12.57 -0.68 -0.19
C SER A 80 12.93 0.36 -1.26
N ILE A 81 11.94 0.93 -1.96
CA ILE A 81 12.14 2.05 -2.89
C ILE A 81 12.61 3.30 -2.12
N PRO A 82 13.85 3.78 -2.37
CA PRO A 82 14.36 4.98 -1.75
C PRO A 82 13.59 6.23 -2.20
N ALA A 83 13.33 7.17 -1.29
CA ALA A 83 12.57 8.38 -1.60
C ALA A 83 13.23 9.26 -2.68
N ASN A 84 14.57 9.26 -2.76
CA ASN A 84 15.35 9.98 -3.77
C ASN A 84 15.20 9.38 -5.18
N LEU A 85 14.93 8.07 -5.31
CA LEU A 85 14.77 7.42 -6.60
C LEU A 85 13.48 7.90 -7.29
N ILE A 86 12.42 8.11 -6.50
CA ILE A 86 11.14 8.63 -6.97
C ILE A 86 11.32 10.04 -7.54
N ALA A 87 12.04 10.91 -6.83
CA ALA A 87 12.33 12.28 -7.27
C ALA A 87 13.18 12.34 -8.56
N ALA A 88 14.16 11.43 -8.71
CA ALA A 88 14.99 11.38 -9.91
C ALA A 88 14.18 11.01 -11.17
N GLN A 89 13.15 10.18 -11.02
CA GLN A 89 12.31 9.73 -12.13
C GLN A 89 11.45 10.88 -12.72
N GLU A 90 11.08 11.89 -11.92
CA GLU A 90 10.40 13.10 -12.39
C GLU A 90 11.26 13.90 -13.38
N SER A 91 12.56 13.98 -13.10
CA SER A 91 13.50 14.80 -13.86
C SER A 91 13.79 14.25 -15.26
N GLY A 92 13.65 12.92 -15.44
CA GLY A 92 13.95 12.24 -16.70
C GLY A 92 12.81 12.25 -17.72
N ILE A 93 11.55 12.22 -17.27
CA ILE A 93 10.38 12.10 -18.17
C ILE A 93 10.14 13.40 -18.97
N ALA A 94 10.53 14.56 -18.44
CA ALA A 94 10.34 15.84 -19.10
C ALA A 94 11.16 16.03 -20.41
N ARG A 95 12.09 15.12 -20.75
CA ARG A 95 13.03 15.33 -21.88
C ARG A 95 12.76 14.53 -23.16
N THR A 96 11.79 13.61 -23.20
CA THR A 96 11.61 12.73 -24.37
C THR A 96 10.48 13.11 -25.33
N GLU A 97 9.63 14.11 -25.03
CA GLU A 97 8.53 14.50 -25.93
C GLU A 97 8.86 15.59 -26.98
N THR A 98 10.10 16.09 -27.08
CA THR A 98 10.49 17.06 -28.14
C THR A 98 10.96 16.41 -29.45
N GLY A 99 10.60 15.15 -29.69
CA GLY A 99 10.82 14.44 -30.94
C GLY A 99 9.98 15.00 -32.11
N LYS A 100 10.48 16.07 -32.72
CA LYS A 100 10.26 16.52 -34.12
C LYS A 100 9.07 15.87 -34.86
N LYS A 101 7.87 16.43 -34.67
CA LYS A 101 6.85 16.42 -35.73
C LYS A 101 7.34 17.30 -36.89
N ARG A 102 8.00 16.70 -37.90
CA ARG A 102 8.01 17.28 -39.25
C ARG A 102 6.56 17.21 -39.77
N ARG A 103 5.82 18.32 -39.66
CA ARG A 103 4.49 18.47 -40.23
C ARG A 103 4.57 19.44 -41.41
N LEU A 104 4.38 18.91 -42.61
CA LEU A 104 3.78 19.66 -43.72
C LEU A 104 2.32 19.96 -43.32
N GLN A 105 1.94 21.23 -43.28
CA GLN A 105 0.55 21.67 -43.10
C GLN A 105 -0.21 21.55 -44.44
N PRO A 106 -1.56 21.53 -44.40
CA PRO A 106 -2.27 22.80 -44.51
C PRO A 106 -3.46 22.96 -43.53
N ALA A 107 -3.93 24.20 -43.48
CA ALA A 107 -4.86 24.83 -42.56
C ALA A 107 -6.32 24.34 -42.62
N GLN A 108 -7.02 24.43 -41.49
CA GLN A 108 -8.30 25.15 -41.30
C GLN A 108 -8.82 24.99 -39.85
N PRO A 109 -9.71 25.89 -39.37
CA PRO A 109 -9.93 26.13 -37.94
C PRO A 109 -11.25 25.56 -37.40
N SER A 110 -11.33 25.49 -36.07
CA SER A 110 -12.48 25.80 -35.19
C SER A 110 -12.84 24.74 -34.12
N GLN A 111 -12.61 25.18 -32.89
CA GLN A 111 -13.47 25.16 -31.69
C GLN A 111 -13.68 23.88 -30.85
N HIS A 112 -13.62 24.14 -29.53
CA HIS A 112 -14.05 23.35 -28.35
C HIS A 112 -13.16 22.20 -27.83
N SER A 113 -12.30 22.50 -26.85
CA SER A 113 -12.59 22.17 -25.43
C SER A 113 -11.51 22.76 -24.52
N LEU A 114 -11.96 23.64 -23.63
CA LEU A 114 -11.13 24.40 -22.71
C LEU A 114 -10.91 23.56 -21.44
N PHE A 115 -10.06 22.53 -21.51
CA PHE A 115 -9.49 21.94 -20.29
C PHE A 115 -8.46 22.93 -19.75
N LYS A 116 -8.88 23.78 -18.80
CA LYS A 116 -7.97 24.62 -18.02
C LYS A 116 -7.12 23.68 -17.17
N SER A 117 -5.96 23.29 -17.67
CA SER A 117 -4.87 22.79 -16.84
C SER A 117 -4.47 23.92 -15.91
N HIS A 118 -4.96 23.88 -14.67
CA HIS A 118 -4.46 24.76 -13.63
C HIS A 118 -2.96 24.48 -13.46
N PRO A 119 -2.09 25.51 -13.53
CA PRO A 119 -0.72 25.38 -13.11
C PRO A 119 -0.76 25.13 -11.60
N TRP A 120 -0.48 23.90 -11.17
CA TRP A 120 -0.04 23.67 -9.80
C TRP A 120 1.32 24.33 -9.66
N ARG A 121 1.28 25.57 -9.19
CA ARG A 121 2.42 26.40 -8.86
C ARG A 121 3.02 25.85 -7.56
N GLN A 122 4.25 25.38 -7.60
CA GLN A 122 5.11 25.23 -6.42
C GLN A 122 5.45 26.62 -5.87
N GLU A 123 4.47 27.28 -5.27
CA GLU A 123 4.66 28.44 -4.40
C GLU A 123 3.89 28.17 -3.12
N SER A 124 4.50 27.42 -2.23
CA SER A 124 4.08 27.32 -0.83
C SER A 124 5.26 26.91 0.05
N GLU A 125 6.37 27.63 -0.10
CA GLU A 125 7.48 27.64 0.87
C GLU A 125 7.68 29.00 1.55
N GLU A 126 6.86 30.02 1.30
CA GLU A 126 6.99 31.29 2.02
C GLU A 126 5.66 31.82 2.55
N LYS A 127 5.61 31.89 3.90
CA LYS A 127 4.73 32.72 4.76
C LYS A 127 3.33 32.18 5.08
N GLU A 128 3.28 31.14 5.91
CA GLU A 128 2.27 31.05 6.98
C GLU A 128 2.97 31.05 8.35
N GLN A 129 3.43 32.23 8.78
CA GLN A 129 3.63 32.53 10.21
C GLN A 129 2.28 32.97 10.80
N GLY A 130 1.30 32.07 10.77
CA GLY A 130 0.07 32.18 11.55
C GLY A 130 0.20 31.24 12.73
N GLN A 131 0.52 31.78 13.92
CA GLN A 131 0.53 31.05 15.17
C GLN A 131 -0.88 30.54 15.50
N GLN A 132 -1.27 29.39 14.95
CA GLN A 132 -2.20 28.52 15.64
C GLN A 132 -1.42 27.93 16.82
N GLN A 133 -1.79 28.34 18.04
CA GLN A 133 -1.39 27.67 19.27
C GLN A 133 -1.83 26.21 19.19
N GLN A 134 -0.95 25.37 18.66
CA GLN A 134 -1.06 23.93 18.75
C GLN A 134 -0.89 23.57 20.22
N GLN A 135 -1.92 22.97 20.80
CA GLN A 135 -1.87 22.39 22.15
C GLN A 135 -0.64 21.48 22.26
N PRO A 136 0.28 21.74 23.20
CA PRO A 136 1.48 20.93 23.36
C PRO A 136 1.09 19.60 24.01
N GLY A 137 1.02 18.53 23.23
CA GLY A 137 0.92 17.19 23.83
C GLY A 137 0.40 16.05 22.98
N SER A 138 -0.28 16.30 21.86
CA SER A 138 -0.76 15.22 20.99
C SER A 138 0.04 15.19 19.71
N SER A 139 1.07 14.34 19.63
CA SER A 139 1.72 14.07 18.35
C SER A 139 0.66 13.55 17.38
N PRO A 140 0.40 14.24 16.26
CA PRO A 140 -0.55 13.76 15.28
C PRO A 140 -0.08 12.39 14.79
N GLY A 141 -0.87 11.35 15.09
CA GLY A 141 -0.49 9.98 14.79
C GLY A 141 -0.01 9.81 13.35
N SER A 142 1.06 9.04 13.15
CA SER A 142 1.69 8.92 11.83
C SER A 142 0.79 8.16 10.86
N ILE A 143 0.23 8.86 9.88
CA ILE A 143 -0.51 8.23 8.78
C ILE A 143 0.49 7.50 7.88
N TYR A 144 0.19 6.27 7.48
CA TYR A 144 0.95 5.58 6.44
C TYR A 144 0.66 6.22 5.08
N ARG A 145 1.67 6.86 4.47
CA ARG A 145 1.53 7.68 3.26
C ARG A 145 2.02 7.03 1.96
N ARG A 146 2.69 5.89 2.06
CA ARG A 146 3.34 5.24 0.90
C ARG A 146 2.33 4.37 0.15
N PRO A 147 2.18 4.50 -1.17
CA PRO A 147 1.34 3.59 -1.93
C PRO A 147 1.99 2.21 -2.06
N ILE A 148 1.18 1.16 -2.13
CA ILE A 148 1.67 -0.21 -2.30
C ILE A 148 1.82 -0.50 -3.81
N GLN A 149 3.03 -0.86 -4.22
CA GLN A 149 3.43 -1.19 -5.57
C GLN A 149 3.58 -2.71 -5.73
N VAL A 150 3.28 -3.19 -6.93
CA VAL A 150 3.58 -4.57 -7.34
C VAL A 150 5.03 -4.62 -7.82
N SER A 151 5.79 -5.64 -7.43
CA SER A 151 7.19 -5.73 -7.86
C SER A 151 7.30 -5.82 -9.40
N PRO A 152 8.31 -5.18 -10.01
CA PRO A 152 8.58 -5.29 -11.45
C PRO A 152 8.78 -6.73 -11.90
N GLN A 153 9.33 -7.59 -11.02
CA GLN A 153 9.50 -9.01 -11.27
C GLN A 153 8.15 -9.70 -11.48
N SER A 154 7.19 -9.52 -10.56
CA SER A 154 5.84 -10.09 -10.70
C SER A 154 5.13 -9.62 -11.99
N ILE A 155 5.36 -8.37 -12.42
CA ILE A 155 4.82 -7.84 -13.67
C ILE A 155 5.52 -8.46 -14.89
N ALA A 156 6.86 -8.53 -14.88
CA ALA A 156 7.66 -9.05 -15.99
C ALA A 156 7.39 -10.53 -16.24
N GLU A 157 7.27 -11.30 -15.16
CA GLU A 157 6.96 -12.73 -15.17
C GLU A 157 5.45 -13.00 -15.37
N SER A 158 4.64 -11.94 -15.49
CA SER A 158 3.19 -12.02 -15.69
C SER A 158 2.52 -12.92 -14.63
N HIS A 159 2.82 -12.67 -13.36
CA HIS A 159 2.22 -13.42 -12.27
C HIS A 159 0.75 -13.05 -12.07
N ASN A 160 -0.08 -14.07 -11.88
CA ASN A 160 -1.48 -13.88 -11.49
C ASN A 160 -1.57 -13.65 -9.98
N MET A 161 -1.71 -12.40 -9.54
CA MET A 161 -1.79 -12.09 -8.11
C MET A 161 -3.22 -12.20 -7.53
N GLY A 162 -4.22 -12.54 -8.35
CA GLY A 162 -5.61 -12.68 -7.93
C GLY A 162 -6.14 -11.49 -7.12
N SER A 163 -6.76 -11.78 -5.98
CA SER A 163 -7.36 -10.78 -5.09
C SER A 163 -6.36 -9.83 -4.43
N THR A 164 -5.07 -10.15 -4.41
CA THR A 164 -4.04 -9.26 -3.84
C THR A 164 -3.97 -7.94 -4.60
N VAL A 165 -4.00 -7.97 -5.94
CA VAL A 165 -3.95 -6.73 -6.75
C VAL A 165 -5.21 -5.89 -6.54
N TYR A 166 -6.38 -6.53 -6.47
CA TYR A 166 -7.63 -5.84 -6.19
C TYR A 166 -7.60 -5.12 -4.84
N LEU A 167 -7.10 -5.77 -3.80
CA LEU A 167 -6.92 -5.19 -2.47
C LEU A 167 -5.96 -3.98 -2.49
N ILE A 168 -4.82 -4.12 -3.16
CA ILE A 168 -3.83 -3.03 -3.31
C ILE A 168 -4.45 -1.82 -4.02
N ILE A 169 -5.22 -2.04 -5.10
CA ILE A 169 -5.89 -0.97 -5.85
C ILE A 169 -6.86 -0.20 -4.95
N ILE A 170 -7.70 -0.89 -4.17
CA ILE A 170 -8.66 -0.22 -3.26
C ILE A 170 -7.92 0.57 -2.19
N PHE A 171 -6.88 -0.03 -1.59
CA PHE A 171 -6.07 0.65 -0.59
C PHE A 171 -5.42 1.92 -1.14
N ASN A 172 -4.76 1.84 -2.29
CA ASN A 172 -4.13 3.01 -2.93
C ASN A 172 -5.15 4.07 -3.32
N LEU A 173 -6.38 3.67 -3.68
CA LEU A 173 -7.46 4.61 -3.97
C LEU A 173 -7.93 5.33 -2.71
N ALA A 174 -8.08 4.60 -1.60
CA ALA A 174 -8.37 5.18 -0.29
C ALA A 174 -7.26 6.17 0.12
N LEU A 175 -6.00 5.76 -0.05
CA LEU A 175 -4.84 6.57 0.27
C LEU A 175 -4.81 7.87 -0.54
N ALA A 176 -5.04 7.82 -1.86
CA ALA A 176 -5.10 9.01 -2.71
C ALA A 176 -6.16 10.00 -2.23
N HIS A 177 -7.37 9.51 -1.92
CA HIS A 177 -8.42 10.37 -1.36
C HIS A 177 -8.07 10.92 0.03
N HIS A 178 -7.40 10.14 0.87
CA HIS A 178 -6.93 10.59 2.18
C HIS A 178 -5.92 11.74 2.02
N GLN A 179 -4.95 11.62 1.10
CA GLN A 179 -3.99 12.69 0.85
C GLN A 179 -4.66 13.97 0.33
N ILE A 180 -5.66 13.86 -0.55
CA ILE A 180 -6.46 15.03 -0.98
C ILE A 180 -7.18 15.66 0.21
N ALA A 181 -7.77 14.85 1.10
CA ALA A 181 -8.48 15.36 2.27
C ALA A 181 -7.55 16.14 3.22
N LEU A 182 -6.29 15.71 3.38
CA LEU A 182 -5.30 16.40 4.20
C LEU A 182 -4.91 17.77 3.63
N ALA A 183 -4.98 17.96 2.31
CA ALA A 183 -4.68 19.23 1.63
C ALA A 183 -5.93 20.09 1.35
N ALA A 184 -7.13 19.60 1.66
CA ALA A 184 -8.38 20.28 1.35
C ALA A 184 -8.78 21.29 2.42
N SER A 185 -9.54 22.32 2.02
CA SER A 185 -10.23 23.21 2.95
C SER A 185 -11.27 22.45 3.78
N GLU A 186 -11.58 22.96 4.97
CA GLU A 186 -12.55 22.37 5.91
C GLU A 186 -13.88 21.97 5.25
N ASP A 187 -14.46 22.87 4.44
CA ASP A 187 -15.76 22.64 3.78
C ASP A 187 -15.75 21.41 2.85
N LYS A 188 -14.63 21.15 2.17
CA LYS A 188 -14.50 20.02 1.24
C LYS A 188 -13.99 18.77 1.95
N ARG A 189 -13.17 18.95 2.97
CA ARG A 189 -12.46 17.89 3.71
C ARG A 189 -13.42 16.81 4.19
N THR A 190 -14.51 17.17 4.85
CA THR A 190 -15.50 16.20 5.37
C THR A 190 -16.07 15.30 4.28
N SER A 191 -16.42 15.87 3.12
CA SER A 191 -16.97 15.09 1.99
C SER A 191 -15.96 14.10 1.40
N ILE A 192 -14.68 14.48 1.39
CA ILE A 192 -13.60 13.63 0.89
C ILE A 192 -13.27 12.54 1.92
N LEU A 193 -13.26 12.87 3.21
CA LEU A 193 -13.06 11.92 4.30
C LEU A 193 -14.16 10.85 4.34
N GLN A 194 -15.42 11.21 4.09
CA GLN A 194 -16.50 10.22 3.99
C GLN A 194 -16.30 9.22 2.84
N LYS A 195 -15.79 9.68 1.69
CA LYS A 195 -15.43 8.79 0.57
C LYS A 195 -14.23 7.92 0.91
N THR A 196 -13.20 8.52 1.50
CA THR A 196 -11.99 7.85 1.99
C THR A 196 -12.36 6.73 2.96
N LEU A 197 -13.26 7.01 3.89
CA LEU A 197 -13.72 6.04 4.89
C LEU A 197 -14.37 4.82 4.23
N LYS A 198 -15.31 5.03 3.30
CA LYS A 198 -15.96 3.93 2.57
C LYS A 198 -14.96 3.05 1.82
N LEU A 199 -13.87 3.63 1.30
CA LEU A 199 -12.82 2.88 0.62
C LEU A 199 -11.97 2.06 1.61
N TYR A 200 -11.64 2.60 2.79
CA TYR A 200 -10.95 1.82 3.82
C TYR A 200 -11.83 0.71 4.38
N GLU A 201 -13.13 0.95 4.59
CA GLU A 201 -14.08 -0.10 5.01
C GLU A 201 -14.22 -1.20 3.94
N LEU A 202 -14.21 -0.82 2.65
CA LEU A 202 -14.20 -1.78 1.56
C LEU A 202 -12.89 -2.59 1.53
N ALA A 203 -11.73 -1.95 1.73
CA ALA A 203 -10.45 -2.62 1.81
C ALA A 203 -10.41 -3.62 2.98
N ASP A 204 -10.92 -3.24 4.15
CA ASP A 204 -11.01 -4.09 5.35
C ASP A 204 -11.87 -5.33 5.07
N SER A 205 -13.06 -5.13 4.49
CA SER A 205 -13.94 -6.24 4.09
C SER A 205 -13.27 -7.18 3.08
N CYS A 206 -12.53 -6.64 2.10
CA CYS A 206 -11.80 -7.45 1.13
C CYS A 206 -10.64 -8.21 1.78
N PHE A 207 -9.93 -7.58 2.72
CA PHE A 207 -8.83 -8.19 3.44
C PHE A 207 -9.29 -9.31 4.38
N CYS A 208 -10.41 -9.13 5.08
CA CYS A 208 -11.03 -10.20 5.87
C CYS A 208 -11.35 -11.42 5.00
N ARG A 209 -11.97 -11.21 3.83
CA ARG A 209 -12.24 -12.31 2.87
C ARG A 209 -10.97 -12.96 2.35
N TYR A 210 -9.93 -12.17 2.08
CA TYR A 210 -8.61 -12.67 1.69
C TYR A 210 -8.00 -13.57 2.79
N LYS A 211 -7.99 -13.12 4.05
CA LYS A 211 -7.53 -13.92 5.21
C LYS A 211 -8.31 -15.23 5.33
N THR A 212 -9.63 -15.19 5.32
CA THR A 212 -10.47 -16.39 5.42
C THR A 212 -10.16 -17.40 4.32
N ARG A 213 -10.00 -16.94 3.07
CA ARG A 213 -9.70 -17.83 1.94
C ARG A 213 -8.33 -18.52 2.08
N ARG A 214 -7.30 -17.80 2.54
CA ARG A 214 -5.96 -18.41 2.75
C ARG A 214 -5.96 -19.40 3.90
N ASN A 215 -6.64 -19.07 5.01
CA ASN A 215 -6.78 -19.99 6.13
C ASN A 215 -7.43 -21.34 5.72
N MET A 216 -8.40 -21.31 4.79
CA MET A 216 -9.03 -22.52 4.26
C MET A 216 -8.08 -23.39 3.41
N LEU A 217 -7.02 -22.80 2.83
CA LEU A 217 -6.04 -23.53 2.03
C LEU A 217 -4.96 -24.21 2.88
N GLY A 218 -5.02 -24.08 4.22
CA GLY A 218 -4.00 -24.64 5.12
C GLY A 218 -2.63 -23.99 4.94
N GLU A 219 -2.57 -22.87 4.23
CA GLU A 219 -1.36 -22.09 4.09
C GLU A 219 -1.19 -21.30 5.40
N GLU A 220 -0.38 -21.82 6.32
CA GLU A 220 0.14 -21.07 7.48
C GLU A 220 0.97 -19.84 7.08
N GLN A 221 1.10 -19.58 5.77
CA GLN A 221 1.80 -18.44 5.24
C GLN A 221 1.18 -17.17 5.82
N GLN A 222 2.01 -16.48 6.61
CA GLN A 222 1.70 -15.30 7.39
C GLN A 222 0.75 -14.37 6.62
N THR A 223 -0.50 -14.29 7.08
CA THR A 223 -1.34 -13.18 6.67
C THR A 223 -0.59 -11.90 7.05
N SER A 224 -0.58 -10.89 6.17
CA SER A 224 0.14 -9.66 6.47
C SER A 224 -0.55 -8.89 7.60
N ASP A 225 -0.18 -9.19 8.83
CA ASP A 225 -0.60 -8.45 10.01
C ASP A 225 -0.18 -6.98 9.87
N ARG A 226 0.94 -6.74 9.20
CA ARG A 226 1.39 -5.42 8.80
C ARG A 226 0.37 -4.65 7.96
N PHE A 227 -0.25 -5.28 6.97
CA PHE A 227 -1.29 -4.63 6.17
C PHE A 227 -2.50 -4.27 7.04
N GLU A 228 -2.88 -5.13 7.99
CA GLU A 228 -3.93 -4.82 8.96
C GLU A 228 -3.58 -3.60 9.82
N MET A 229 -2.34 -3.53 10.30
CA MET A 229 -1.85 -2.41 11.09
C MET A 229 -1.89 -1.11 10.29
N ILE A 230 -1.40 -1.12 9.05
CA ILE A 230 -1.44 0.03 8.13
C ILE A 230 -2.89 0.49 7.91
N LEU A 231 -3.78 -0.45 7.64
CA LEU A 231 -5.18 -0.17 7.36
C LEU A 231 -5.91 0.41 8.57
N CYS A 232 -5.76 -0.21 9.75
CA CYS A 232 -6.38 0.23 10.99
C CYS A 232 -5.86 1.61 11.42
N ASN A 233 -4.55 1.83 11.34
CA ASN A 233 -3.93 3.11 11.67
C ASN A 233 -4.51 4.24 10.80
N ASN A 234 -4.53 4.04 9.47
CA ASN A 234 -5.07 5.03 8.54
C ASN A 234 -6.58 5.25 8.72
N ALA A 235 -7.37 4.19 8.90
CA ALA A 235 -8.81 4.29 9.14
C ALA A 235 -9.13 5.00 10.46
N SER A 236 -8.36 4.75 11.52
CA SER A 236 -8.53 5.42 12.81
C SER A 236 -8.36 6.94 12.69
N HIS A 237 -7.43 7.40 11.85
CA HIS A 237 -7.21 8.80 11.57
C HIS A 237 -8.43 9.44 10.89
N VAL A 238 -9.03 8.75 9.92
CA VAL A 238 -10.24 9.20 9.23
C VAL A 238 -11.44 9.22 10.18
N TYR A 239 -11.65 8.18 10.99
CA TYR A 239 -12.73 8.15 11.98
C TYR A 239 -12.60 9.27 13.02
N ARG A 240 -11.39 9.54 13.50
CA ARG A 240 -11.11 10.66 14.41
C ARG A 240 -11.46 12.00 13.76
N SER A 241 -11.04 12.19 12.51
CA SER A 241 -11.33 13.41 11.74
C SER A 241 -12.84 13.62 11.48
N LEU A 242 -13.62 12.54 11.52
CA LEU A 242 -15.08 12.55 11.38
C LEU A 242 -15.82 12.50 12.74
N ASN A 243 -15.12 12.69 13.87
CA ASN A 243 -15.66 12.62 15.23
C ASN A 243 -16.36 11.28 15.59
N ASN A 244 -15.97 10.18 14.95
CA ASN A 244 -16.48 8.84 15.28
C ASN A 244 -15.52 8.14 16.25
N HIS A 245 -15.57 8.55 17.52
CA HIS A 245 -14.66 8.07 18.55
C HIS A 245 -14.77 6.55 18.80
N THR A 246 -15.97 5.98 18.75
CA THR A 246 -16.19 4.54 18.94
C THR A 246 -15.47 3.71 17.89
N LYS A 247 -15.62 4.06 16.60
CA LYS A 247 -14.93 3.36 15.52
C LYS A 247 -13.42 3.62 15.51
N CYS A 248 -13.00 4.84 15.84
CA CYS A 248 -11.59 5.13 16.05
C CYS A 248 -10.99 4.21 17.12
N GLN A 249 -11.68 4.00 18.24
CA GLN A 249 -11.21 3.11 19.31
C GLN A 249 -11.15 1.66 18.84
N GLN A 250 -12.18 1.16 18.16
CA GLN A 250 -12.18 -0.19 17.58
C GLN A 250 -10.99 -0.44 16.64
N CYS A 251 -10.63 0.54 15.80
CA CYS A 251 -9.44 0.42 14.95
C CYS A 251 -8.14 0.38 15.76
N LEU A 252 -8.04 1.13 16.85
CA LEU A 252 -6.85 1.15 17.71
C LEU A 252 -6.73 -0.11 18.55
N ASP A 253 -7.84 -0.68 19.00
CA ASP A 253 -7.86 -1.97 19.70
C ASP A 253 -7.35 -3.07 18.76
N ARG A 254 -7.87 -3.13 17.52
CA ARG A 254 -7.39 -4.05 16.48
C ARG A 254 -5.91 -3.86 16.15
N LEU A 255 -5.46 -2.61 16.02
CA LEU A 255 -4.05 -2.29 15.80
C LEU A 255 -3.17 -2.81 16.94
N THR A 256 -3.63 -2.64 18.19
CA THR A 256 -2.91 -3.12 19.38
C THR A 256 -2.89 -4.65 19.43
N SER A 257 -3.99 -5.33 19.11
CA SER A 257 -4.01 -6.79 19.01
C SER A 257 -3.05 -7.32 17.94
N ALA A 258 -3.04 -6.72 16.75
CA ALA A 258 -2.10 -7.09 15.69
C ALA A 258 -0.64 -6.85 16.10
N LEU A 259 -0.36 -5.74 16.79
CA LEU A 259 0.95 -5.44 17.34
C LEU A 259 1.41 -6.52 18.33
N MET A 260 0.54 -6.91 19.27
CA MET A 260 0.84 -7.92 20.27
C MET A 260 1.16 -9.27 19.63
N LEU A 261 0.43 -9.66 18.58
CA LEU A 261 0.71 -10.90 17.84
C LEU A 261 2.10 -10.88 17.19
N VAL A 262 2.49 -9.77 16.56
CA VAL A 262 3.81 -9.65 15.92
C VAL A 262 4.94 -9.67 16.96
N VAL A 263 4.73 -9.05 18.13
CA VAL A 263 5.70 -9.10 19.24
C VAL A 263 5.84 -10.52 19.78
N ASP A 264 4.74 -11.23 19.99
CA ASP A 264 4.73 -12.61 20.50
C ASP A 264 5.41 -13.60 19.53
N GLN A 265 5.17 -13.45 18.23
CA GLN A 265 5.86 -14.20 17.19
C GLN A 265 7.38 -13.98 17.26
N LYS A 266 7.84 -12.74 17.36
CA LYS A 266 9.27 -12.41 17.49
C LYS A 266 9.90 -13.04 18.73
N LEU A 267 9.22 -13.01 19.87
CA LEU A 267 9.70 -13.63 21.11
C LEU A 267 9.85 -15.14 20.96
N THR A 268 8.85 -15.80 20.35
CA THR A 268 8.89 -17.24 20.11
C THR A 268 10.02 -17.64 19.16
N THR A 269 10.25 -16.89 18.08
CA THR A 269 11.36 -17.15 17.14
C THR A 269 12.73 -17.00 17.80
N ASN A 270 12.91 -16.00 18.68
CA ASN A 270 14.18 -15.80 19.37
C ASN A 270 14.51 -16.92 20.38
N GLN A 271 13.50 -17.51 21.03
CA GLN A 271 13.71 -18.63 21.97
C GLN A 271 14.12 -19.93 21.28
N GLN A 272 13.71 -20.13 20.02
CA GLN A 272 14.09 -21.31 19.24
C GLN A 272 15.50 -21.24 18.65
N GLN A 273 16.14 -20.06 18.70
CA GLN A 273 17.50 -19.84 18.23
C GLN A 273 18.56 -19.93 19.34
N GLU A 274 18.22 -20.46 20.53
CA GLU A 274 19.27 -20.78 21.50
C GLU A 274 20.24 -21.79 20.87
N PRO A 275 21.56 -21.50 20.91
CA PRO A 275 22.56 -22.31 20.24
C PRO A 275 22.49 -23.72 20.81
N ALA A 276 22.17 -24.69 19.95
CA ALA A 276 22.38 -26.09 20.26
C ALA A 276 23.83 -26.22 20.75
N GLU A 277 23.99 -26.62 22.02
CA GLU A 277 25.28 -26.78 22.67
C GLU A 277 26.19 -27.61 21.77
N GLU A 278 27.15 -26.93 21.13
CA GLU A 278 28.46 -27.39 20.66
C GLU A 278 28.60 -28.91 20.45
N GLU A 279 27.83 -29.51 19.52
CA GLU A 279 28.19 -30.81 18.99
C GLU A 279 29.36 -30.65 18.01
N THR A 280 30.41 -31.40 18.28
CA THR A 280 31.77 -31.33 17.73
C THR A 280 31.85 -31.22 16.20
N PRO A 281 32.82 -30.45 15.67
CA PRO A 281 32.94 -30.15 14.24
C PRO A 281 33.70 -31.25 13.49
N GLU A 282 33.00 -32.18 12.85
CA GLU A 282 33.61 -32.93 11.74
C GLU A 282 32.59 -33.03 10.57
N ASP A 283 32.92 -32.31 9.49
CA ASP A 283 32.44 -32.51 8.11
C ASP A 283 30.96 -32.30 7.76
N ARG A 284 30.44 -31.06 7.85
CA ARG A 284 29.25 -30.68 7.06
C ARG A 284 29.35 -29.31 6.40
N ASN A 285 29.76 -29.36 5.13
CA ASN A 285 29.62 -28.31 4.13
C ASN A 285 28.17 -28.32 3.60
N CYS A 286 27.34 -27.34 3.95
CA CYS A 286 26.14 -26.98 3.17
C CYS A 286 25.59 -25.61 3.61
N GLU A 287 25.87 -24.60 2.79
CA GLU A 287 25.38 -23.23 2.87
C GLU A 287 23.89 -23.16 2.47
N ASN A 288 23.01 -22.71 3.37
CA ASN A 288 21.88 -21.80 3.09
C ASN A 288 21.04 -21.58 4.36
N GLU A 289 21.48 -20.66 5.23
CA GLU A 289 20.61 -20.06 6.24
C GLU A 289 20.13 -18.69 5.73
N GLN A 290 18.82 -18.58 5.48
CA GLN A 290 18.16 -17.29 5.24
C GLN A 290 18.00 -16.56 6.58
N SER A 291 19.04 -15.84 6.98
CA SER A 291 18.93 -14.82 8.02
C SER A 291 18.12 -13.62 7.48
N LEU A 292 17.11 -13.19 8.25
CA LEU A 292 16.42 -11.91 8.00
C LEU A 292 17.47 -10.79 8.02
N SER A 293 17.47 -9.96 6.98
CA SER A 293 18.47 -8.91 6.83
C SER A 293 18.36 -7.89 7.96
N ALA A 294 19.50 -7.39 8.46
CA ALA A 294 19.52 -6.37 9.52
C ALA A 294 18.69 -5.11 9.16
N GLU A 295 18.51 -4.83 7.86
CA GLU A 295 17.71 -3.73 7.34
C GLU A 295 16.20 -3.90 7.56
N GLU A 296 15.66 -5.13 7.52
CA GLU A 296 14.23 -5.36 7.78
C GLU A 296 13.89 -5.15 9.26
N LYS A 297 14.84 -5.41 10.16
CA LYS A 297 14.69 -5.22 11.60
C LYS A 297 14.53 -3.73 11.95
N ASP A 298 15.39 -2.88 11.39
CA ASP A 298 15.45 -1.44 11.68
C ASP A 298 14.17 -0.68 11.23
N ARG A 299 13.50 -1.16 10.18
CA ARG A 299 12.31 -0.49 9.61
C ARG A 299 11.02 -0.79 10.34
N LEU A 300 10.87 -2.02 10.82
CA LEU A 300 9.77 -2.40 11.69
C LEU A 300 9.86 -1.65 13.02
N ASP A 301 11.08 -1.43 13.53
CA ASP A 301 11.29 -0.72 14.79
C ASP A 301 10.84 0.75 14.71
N GLY A 302 11.06 1.46 13.61
CA GLY A 302 10.53 2.83 13.43
C GLY A 302 8.99 2.89 13.43
N PHE A 303 8.33 1.91 12.81
CA PHE A 303 6.87 1.80 12.84
C PHE A 303 6.36 1.47 14.26
N PHE A 304 6.99 0.51 14.94
CA PHE A 304 6.63 0.13 16.30
C PHE A 304 6.88 1.23 17.31
N GLN A 305 7.96 1.99 17.17
CA GLN A 305 8.25 3.13 18.03
C GLN A 305 7.16 4.21 17.92
N THR A 306 6.66 4.43 16.69
CA THR A 306 5.59 5.40 16.45
C THR A 306 4.22 4.89 16.93
N ALA A 307 3.92 3.60 16.74
CA ALA A 307 2.70 2.98 17.24
C ALA A 307 2.67 2.93 18.78
N ALA A 308 3.79 2.54 19.41
CA ALA A 308 3.95 2.47 20.86
C ALA A 308 3.79 3.85 21.50
N GLN A 309 4.38 4.90 20.93
CA GLN A 309 4.19 6.27 21.43
C GLN A 309 2.71 6.70 21.45
N GLN A 310 1.94 6.32 20.42
CA GLN A 310 0.51 6.62 20.39
C GLN A 310 -0.30 5.84 21.44
N ILE A 311 0.02 4.56 21.63
CA ILE A 311 -0.64 3.72 22.66
C ILE A 311 -0.34 4.26 24.06
N LEU A 312 0.94 4.56 24.35
CA LEU A 312 1.38 5.06 25.65
C LEU A 312 0.82 6.45 25.96
N SER A 313 0.77 7.35 24.97
CA SER A 313 0.21 8.70 25.17
C SER A 313 -1.27 8.70 25.58
N ARG A 314 -2.05 7.68 25.18
CA ARG A 314 -3.46 7.53 25.55
C ARG A 314 -3.64 6.87 26.91
N GLN A 315 -2.93 5.78 27.18
CA GLN A 315 -3.02 5.11 28.48
C GLN A 315 -2.55 6.02 29.63
N CYS A 316 -1.58 6.91 29.39
CA CYS A 316 -1.17 7.91 30.36
C CYS A 316 -2.17 9.06 30.54
N ALA A 317 -2.98 9.37 29.51
CA ALA A 317 -3.99 10.44 29.59
C ALA A 317 -5.24 10.00 30.39
N ASP A 318 -5.60 8.72 30.34
CA ASP A 318 -6.74 8.18 31.12
C ASP A 318 -6.36 7.83 32.57
N ALA A 319 -5.07 7.84 32.92
CA ALA A 319 -4.54 7.53 34.25
C ALA A 319 -4.07 8.76 35.06
N ALA A 320 -4.17 9.97 34.49
CA ALA A 320 -3.82 11.25 35.11
C ALA A 320 -5.09 12.08 35.41
#